data_AF-A0A6V7IN88-F1
#
_entry.id   AF-A0A6V7IN88-F1
#
_cell.length_a   1.000
_cell.length_b   1.000
_cell.length_c   1.000
_cell.angle_alpha   90.00
_cell.angle_beta   90.00
_cell.angle_gamma   90.00
#
_symmetry.space_group_name_H-M   'P 1'
#
loop_
_entity.id
_entity.type
_entity.pdbx_description
1 polymer ?
#
loop_
_entity_poly.entity_id
_entity_poly.type
_entity_poly.pdbx_seq_one_letter_code
_entity_poly.pdbx_strand_id
1 'polypeptide(L)' 'YFVSFVVQFQFHKALCIEAGQYDPANLSGKLLSECNIYNNKKAGNLY' A
#
# COMPACT_ATOMS: atom_id res chain seq x y z
N TYR A 1 -12.27 -1.42 -17.00
CA TYR A 1 -12.53 -2.29 -15.84
C TYR A 1 -11.33 -3.16 -15.49
N PHE A 2 -10.81 -3.97 -16.43
CA PHE A 2 -9.62 -4.81 -16.20
C PHE A 2 -8.36 -4.02 -15.76
N VAL A 3 -8.00 -2.97 -16.51
CA VAL A 3 -6.81 -2.15 -16.19
C VAL A 3 -6.92 -1.48 -14.82
N SER A 4 -8.10 -0.96 -14.46
CA SER A 4 -8.36 -0.35 -13.16
C SER A 4 -8.11 -1.34 -12.02
N PHE A 5 -8.55 -2.59 -12.17
CA PHE A 5 -8.31 -3.64 -11.20
C PHE A 5 -6.83 -3.97 -11.04
N VAL A 6 -6.06 -4.00 -12.12
CA VAL A 6 -4.61 -4.28 -12.06
C VAL A 6 -3.86 -3.11 -11.40
N VAL A 7 -4.15 -1.88 -11.82
CA VAL A 7 -3.46 -0.67 -11.36
C VAL A 7 -3.79 -0.37 -9.89
N GLN A 8 -4.99 -0.70 -9.42
CA GLN A 8 -5.37 -0.53 -8.02
C GLN A 8 -4.40 -1.23 -7.04
N PHE A 9 -3.92 -2.44 -7.37
CA PHE A 9 -2.94 -3.14 -6.53
C PHE A 9 -1.56 -2.47 -6.53
N GLN A 10 -1.19 -1.82 -7.64
CA GLN A 10 0.07 -1.07 -7.74
C GLN A 10 0.04 0.18 -6.85
N PHE A 11 -1.09 0.90 -6.84
CA PHE A 11 -1.27 2.03 -5.93
C PHE A 11 -1.36 1.60 -4.48
N HIS A 12 -2.13 0.55 -4.17
CA HIS A 12 -2.23 0.01 -2.82
C HIS A 12 -0.84 -0.36 -2.28
N LYS A 13 -0.04 -1.08 -3.07
CA LYS A 13 1.35 -1.41 -2.71
C LYS A 13 2.20 -0.18 -2.42
N ALA A 14 2.20 0.82 -3.30
CA ALA A 14 3.00 2.04 -3.12
C ALA A 14 2.58 2.82 -1.86
N LEU A 15 1.27 3.02 -1.67
CA LEU A 15 0.71 3.72 -0.51
C LEU A 15 1.02 3.00 0.80
N CYS A 16 1.00 1.67 0.80
CA CYS A 16 1.32 0.86 1.97
C CYS A 16 2.79 0.92 2.37
N ILE A 17 3.70 1.02 1.40
CA ILE A 17 5.14 1.23 1.64
C ILE A 17 5.34 2.61 2.27
N GLU A 18 4.75 3.65 1.70
CA GLU A 18 4.86 5.02 2.23
C GLU A 18 4.18 5.19 3.59
N ALA A 19 3.10 4.46 3.83
CA ALA A 19 2.44 4.40 5.13
C ALA A 19 3.29 3.67 6.19
N GLY A 20 4.36 2.98 5.78
CA GLY A 20 5.15 2.10 6.65
C GLY A 20 4.40 0.86 7.11
N GLN A 21 3.33 0.47 6.41
CA GLN A 21 2.42 -0.63 6.74
C GLN A 21 2.69 -1.88 5.91
N TYR A 22 3.56 -1.80 4.91
CA TYR A 22 4.03 -2.92 4.12
C TYR A 22 5.55 -2.83 3.96
N ASP A 23 6.24 -3.94 4.21
CA ASP A 23 7.68 -4.06 3.99
C ASP A 23 7.95 -5.31 3.13
N PRO A 24 8.41 -5.15 1.88
CA PRO A 24 8.70 -6.28 1.01
C PRO A 24 9.86 -7.16 1.52
N ALA A 25 10.70 -6.66 2.44
CA ALA A 25 11.78 -7.43 3.05
C ALA A 25 11.34 -8.20 4.31
N ASN A 26 10.17 -7.88 4.90
CA ASN A 26 9.70 -8.47 6.15
C ASN A 26 8.39 -9.24 5.95
N LEU A 27 8.54 -10.50 5.51
CA LEU A 27 7.44 -11.41 5.17
C LEU A 27 6.59 -11.86 6.38
N SER A 28 7.04 -11.64 7.61
CA SER A 28 6.39 -12.18 8.81
C SER A 28 5.50 -11.19 9.55
N GLY A 29 5.61 -9.88 9.29
CA GLY A 29 4.96 -8.86 10.13
C GLY A 29 4.01 -7.90 9.41
N LYS A 30 4.15 -7.71 8.09
CA LYS A 30 3.40 -6.68 7.35
C LYS A 30 2.98 -7.19 5.98
N LEU A 31 1.85 -7.91 5.94
CA LEU A 31 1.26 -8.38 4.68
C LEU A 31 0.57 -7.23 3.93
N LEU A 32 0.66 -7.24 2.61
CA LEU A 32 -0.01 -6.25 1.76
C LEU A 32 -1.54 -6.26 1.94
N SER A 33 -2.10 -7.44 2.22
CA SER A 33 -3.54 -7.66 2.44
C SER A 33 -4.07 -7.03 3.73
N GLU A 34 -3.20 -6.83 4.73
CA GLU A 34 -3.55 -6.30 6.05
C GLU A 34 -3.19 -4.82 6.20
N CYS A 35 -2.61 -4.22 5.16
CA CYS A 35 -2.22 -2.83 5.16
C CYS A 35 -3.40 -1.88 5.36
N ASN A 36 -3.25 -0.94 6.30
CA ASN A 36 -4.21 0.12 6.56
C ASN A 36 -3.57 1.51 6.40
N ILE A 37 -4.01 2.26 5.38
CA ILE A 37 -3.53 3.63 5.10
C ILE A 37 -4.39 4.74 5.74
N TYR A 38 -5.35 4.38 6.57
CA TYR A 38 -6.26 5.34 7.23
C TYR A 38 -5.49 6.41 8.01
N ASN A 39 -5.85 7.67 7.78
CA ASN A 39 -5.26 8.85 8.41
C ASN A 39 -3.74 9.00 8.22
N ASN A 40 -3.15 8.38 7.19
CA ASN A 40 -1.73 8.49 6.90
C ASN A 40 -1.43 9.65 5.93
N LYS A 41 -0.89 10.75 6.48
CA LYS A 41 -0.52 11.93 5.69
C LYS A 41 0.61 11.68 4.68
N LYS A 42 1.51 10.73 4.96
CA LYS A 42 2.60 10.39 4.02
C LYS A 42 2.05 9.70 2.77
N ALA A 43 1.18 8.71 2.97
CA ALA A 43 0.47 8.06 1.87
C ALA A 43 -0.39 9.05 1.08
N GLY A 44 -1.07 9.97 1.77
CA GLY A 44 -1.89 11.01 1.12
C GLY A 44 -1.12 12.08 0.34
N ASN A 45 0.17 12.26 0.61
CA ASN A 45 1.04 13.20 -0.10
C ASN A 45 1.82 12.54 -1.26
N LEU A 46 1.69 11.22 -1.44
CA LEU A 46 2.40 10.48 -2.49
C LEU A 46 1.86 10.81 -3.89
N TYR A 47 0.64 11.35 -3.96
CA TYR A 47 -0.05 11.80 -5.17
C TYR A 47 -0.84 13.06 -4.86
#